data_AF-F3ACS8-F1
#
_entry.id   AF-F3ACS8-F1
#
_cell.length_a   1.000
_cell.length_b   1.000
_cell.length_c   1.000
_cell.angle_alpha   90.00
_cell.angle_beta   90.00
_cell.angle_gamma   90.00
#
_symmetry.space_group_name_H-M   'P 1'
#
loop_
_entity.id
_entity.type
_entity.pdbx_description
1 polymer ?
#
loop_
_entity_poly.entity_id
_entity_poly.type
_entity_poly.pdbx_seq_one_letter_code
_entity_poly.pdbx_strand_id
1 'polypeptide(L)'
;MKKRLAFIMAGLLCVASLVSCKSSNPSEGNKKEETPEVVEDTRDHSKMIIAISESQKEFYSMAIAKYVQFHPETEIDVEVIPHMNNAPTEKNEKIKKEMKDMQVQIMAGKGPDVFLLDEENVVLPDMVKSSYNGVFLDLNTVIEGLADMPLNQTVLKAGEVDGKQYFLPLGYMLPGIAVTQEMLGDWTPSSDQPDKFLKEVSSHTGVKGFPAEFYLTQYIAGLFGTSVFDYEEKTITFSKELQNITELLAERQELSFDEAEELPNVMIMGHSVESSLTELMKRSFDSDTDVKFLPFPNGEKGVNAQVNVFAAVRANSDYASQAGDFLGFLLSDEVQGNTGWENFGNGKRFTAIPVNNNAVIPAYKYWLSFGMEEHQEEATKKAEELFQITQQATTARFCQYENSLIFDAVFMTSDKSSVEKKLDNLKDELRFYFDE
;
A
#
# COMPACT_ATOMS: atom_id res chain seq x y z
N MET A 1 -32.52 -41.18 20.28
CA MET A 1 -33.77 -40.54 19.83
C MET A 1 -33.42 -39.21 19.19
N LYS A 2 -33.41 -39.18 17.85
CA LYS A 2 -34.25 -38.32 16.98
C LYS A 2 -33.98 -36.82 17.07
N LYS A 3 -33.26 -36.35 16.05
CA LYS A 3 -33.28 -35.04 15.38
C LYS A 3 -34.60 -34.28 15.54
N ARG A 4 -34.54 -32.95 15.70
CA ARG A 4 -35.47 -32.00 15.05
C ARG A 4 -34.74 -30.70 14.70
N LEU A 5 -34.45 -30.53 13.41
CA LEU A 5 -34.21 -29.27 12.73
C LEU A 5 -34.93 -29.37 11.37
N ALA A 6 -35.80 -28.41 11.07
CA ALA A 6 -36.30 -28.00 9.75
C ALA A 6 -37.40 -26.94 10.00
N PHE A 7 -37.13 -25.66 9.75
CA PHE A 7 -37.31 -24.94 8.48
C PHE A 7 -38.77 -24.84 8.01
N ILE A 8 -39.30 -23.61 8.04
CA ILE A 8 -40.48 -23.18 7.30
C ILE A 8 -40.03 -22.09 6.32
N MET A 9 -40.39 -22.32 5.06
CA MET A 9 -40.23 -21.45 3.90
C MET A 9 -41.21 -20.27 3.92
N ALA A 10 -40.74 -19.12 3.46
CA ALA A 10 -41.48 -18.11 2.68
C ALA A 10 -40.39 -17.26 1.98
N GLY A 11 -40.33 -17.06 0.67
CA GLY A 11 -41.40 -16.98 -0.32
C GLY A 11 -41.50 -15.53 -0.79
N LEU A 12 -40.69 -15.14 -1.78
CA LEU A 12 -40.85 -13.89 -2.52
C LEU A 12 -40.44 -14.11 -3.99
N LEU A 13 -41.46 -14.41 -4.77
CA LEU A 13 -41.53 -14.37 -6.24
C LEU A 13 -42.29 -13.10 -6.57
N CYS A 14 -41.75 -12.19 -7.39
CA CYS A 14 -42.42 -11.11 -8.13
C CYS A 14 -41.34 -10.26 -8.83
N VAL A 15 -41.38 -9.81 -10.09
CA VAL A 15 -42.20 -10.01 -11.29
C VAL A 15 -41.30 -9.49 -12.44
N ALA A 16 -41.21 -10.24 -13.54
CA ALA A 16 -40.69 -9.74 -14.81
C ALA A 16 -41.87 -9.29 -15.69
N SER A 17 -41.84 -8.05 -16.18
CA SER A 17 -42.68 -7.49 -17.26
C SER A 17 -42.18 -6.06 -17.52
N LEU A 18 -41.92 -5.51 -18.72
CA LEU A 18 -42.58 -5.52 -20.05
C LEU A 18 -41.47 -5.18 -21.10
N VAL A 19 -41.29 -5.82 -22.26
CA VAL A 19 -42.02 -5.83 -23.56
C VAL A 19 -42.08 -4.48 -24.33
N SER A 20 -41.30 -4.43 -25.43
CA SER A 20 -41.60 -3.95 -26.81
C SER A 20 -41.60 -2.45 -27.17
N CYS A 21 -40.83 -2.09 -28.22
CA CYS A 21 -41.38 -1.71 -29.53
C CYS A 21 -40.32 -1.64 -30.65
N LYS A 22 -40.74 -2.03 -31.87
CA LYS A 22 -39.95 -2.10 -33.11
C LYS A 22 -40.57 -1.15 -34.16
N SER A 23 -39.78 -0.28 -34.81
CA SER A 23 -39.62 -0.16 -36.29
C SER A 23 -39.17 1.22 -36.83
N SER A 24 -38.16 1.16 -37.73
CA SER A 24 -37.81 2.00 -38.92
C SER A 24 -37.63 3.53 -38.76
N ASN A 25 -36.48 4.14 -39.09
CA ASN A 25 -35.78 4.25 -40.40
C ASN A 25 -34.33 4.81 -40.23
N PRO A 26 -33.45 4.75 -41.25
CA PRO A 26 -32.00 4.94 -41.09
C PRO A 26 -31.57 6.40 -41.33
N SER A 27 -30.74 6.96 -40.44
CA SER A 27 -29.90 8.12 -40.77
C SER A 27 -28.49 7.94 -40.22
N GLU A 28 -27.55 8.33 -41.06
CA GLU A 28 -26.11 8.18 -40.95
C GLU A 28 -25.50 8.78 -39.68
N GLY A 29 -24.37 8.20 -39.28
CA GLY A 29 -23.38 8.88 -38.45
C GLY A 29 -23.44 8.56 -36.96
N ASN A 30 -23.17 7.31 -36.58
CA ASN A 30 -22.64 7.04 -35.24
C ASN A 30 -21.46 6.08 -35.38
N LYS A 31 -20.28 6.54 -34.95
CA LYS A 31 -19.19 5.64 -34.57
C LYS A 31 -19.80 4.64 -33.61
N LYS A 32 -19.75 3.34 -33.95
CA LYS A 32 -20.03 2.30 -32.99
C LYS A 32 -19.07 2.54 -31.82
N GLU A 33 -19.61 2.95 -30.68
CA GLU A 33 -19.02 2.52 -29.43
C GLU A 33 -18.98 1.00 -29.52
N GLU A 34 -17.78 0.46 -29.68
CA GLU A 34 -17.54 -0.95 -29.44
C GLU A 34 -17.95 -1.19 -27.98
N THR A 35 -19.12 -1.82 -27.79
CA THR A 35 -19.38 -2.55 -26.55
C THR A 35 -18.12 -3.36 -26.26
N PRO A 36 -17.50 -3.20 -25.07
CA PRO A 36 -16.30 -3.94 -24.74
C PRO A 36 -16.52 -5.42 -25.06
N GLU A 37 -15.62 -6.02 -25.83
CA GLU A 37 -15.60 -7.48 -25.98
C GLU A 37 -15.69 -8.07 -24.57
N VAL A 38 -16.67 -8.94 -24.34
CA VAL A 38 -16.78 -9.66 -23.07
C VAL A 38 -15.52 -10.50 -22.97
N VAL A 39 -14.55 -10.04 -22.19
CA VAL A 39 -13.33 -10.80 -21.92
C VAL A 39 -13.79 -12.10 -21.25
N GLU A 40 -13.58 -13.21 -21.95
CA GLU A 40 -13.92 -14.54 -21.46
C GLU A 40 -12.98 -14.86 -20.30
N ASP A 41 -13.55 -15.33 -19.18
CA ASP A 41 -12.75 -15.77 -18.04
C ASP A 41 -12.45 -17.26 -18.25
N THR A 42 -11.19 -17.57 -18.54
CA THR A 42 -10.75 -18.94 -18.87
C THR A 42 -10.12 -19.66 -17.69
N ARG A 43 -10.22 -19.09 -16.47
CA ARG A 43 -9.60 -19.66 -15.27
C ARG A 43 -10.33 -20.89 -14.75
N ASP A 44 -9.60 -21.74 -14.05
CA ASP A 44 -10.15 -22.91 -13.36
C ASP A 44 -10.70 -22.51 -11.99
N HIS A 45 -11.99 -22.20 -11.95
CA HIS A 45 -12.70 -21.85 -10.72
C HIS A 45 -13.01 -23.06 -9.81
N SER A 46 -12.41 -24.24 -10.03
CA SER A 46 -12.45 -25.34 -9.06
C SER A 46 -11.49 -25.13 -7.88
N LYS A 47 -10.65 -24.08 -7.94
CA LYS A 47 -9.67 -23.70 -6.92
C LYS A 47 -9.81 -22.22 -6.57
N MET A 48 -9.37 -21.83 -5.37
CA MET A 48 -9.27 -20.42 -5.02
C MET A 48 -8.09 -19.81 -5.77
N ILE A 49 -8.30 -18.69 -6.46
CA ILE A 49 -7.27 -18.03 -7.27
C ILE A 49 -6.78 -16.78 -6.56
N ILE A 50 -5.47 -16.70 -6.31
CA ILE A 50 -4.85 -15.54 -5.67
C ILE A 50 -3.99 -14.82 -6.70
N ALA A 51 -4.29 -13.55 -6.96
CA ALA A 51 -3.42 -12.67 -7.72
C ALA A 51 -2.39 -12.01 -6.81
N ILE A 52 -1.13 -12.02 -7.23
CA ILE A 52 0.01 -11.53 -6.43
C ILE A 52 0.91 -10.67 -7.31
N SER A 53 1.34 -9.52 -6.83
CA SER A 53 2.39 -8.74 -7.50
C SER A 53 3.68 -9.55 -7.68
N GLU A 54 4.37 -9.33 -8.80
CA GLU A 54 5.63 -10.02 -9.10
C GLU A 54 6.67 -9.78 -8.01
N SER A 55 6.71 -8.56 -7.43
CA SER A 55 7.63 -8.19 -6.36
C SER A 55 7.44 -9.02 -5.08
N GLN A 56 6.19 -9.40 -4.76
CA GLN A 56 5.84 -10.12 -3.53
C GLN A 56 5.65 -11.64 -3.76
N LYS A 57 5.74 -12.11 -5.01
CA LYS A 57 5.45 -13.50 -5.39
C LYS A 57 6.21 -14.51 -4.54
N GLU A 58 7.51 -14.29 -4.33
CA GLU A 58 8.35 -15.26 -3.59
C GLU A 58 7.86 -15.43 -2.15
N PHE A 59 7.59 -14.33 -1.46
CA PHE A 59 7.10 -14.32 -0.09
C PHE A 59 5.74 -15.02 0.01
N TYR A 60 4.77 -14.60 -0.79
CA TYR A 60 3.41 -15.13 -0.68
C TYR A 60 3.26 -16.56 -1.20
N SER A 61 4.06 -16.99 -2.18
CA SER A 61 4.08 -18.41 -2.59
C SER A 61 4.44 -19.32 -1.41
N MET A 62 5.35 -18.88 -0.54
CA MET A 62 5.73 -19.63 0.66
C MET A 62 4.64 -19.58 1.73
N ALA A 63 4.03 -18.41 1.96
CA ALA A 63 2.89 -18.29 2.87
C ALA A 63 1.73 -19.19 2.43
N ILE A 64 1.40 -19.22 1.13
CA ILE A 64 0.39 -20.11 0.54
C ILE A 64 0.75 -21.58 0.76
N ALA A 65 2.00 -21.98 0.47
CA ALA A 65 2.44 -23.36 0.67
C ALA A 65 2.29 -23.79 2.14
N LYS A 66 2.58 -22.89 3.08
CA LYS A 66 2.44 -23.14 4.52
C LYS A 66 0.97 -23.22 4.94
N TYR A 67 0.13 -22.33 4.42
CA TYR A 67 -1.32 -22.39 4.65
C TYR A 67 -1.92 -23.71 4.18
N VAL A 68 -1.59 -24.15 2.96
CA VAL A 68 -2.08 -25.43 2.40
C VAL A 68 -1.57 -26.64 3.21
N GLN A 69 -0.41 -26.56 3.87
CA GLN A 69 0.04 -27.61 4.79
C GLN A 69 -0.86 -27.75 6.02
N PHE A 70 -1.39 -26.64 6.53
CA PHE A 70 -2.34 -26.64 7.66
C PHE A 70 -3.79 -26.93 7.22
N HIS A 71 -4.10 -26.66 5.94
CA HIS A 71 -5.42 -26.82 5.33
C HIS A 71 -5.33 -27.72 4.08
N PRO A 72 -5.06 -29.03 4.22
CA PRO A 72 -4.81 -29.93 3.09
C PRO A 72 -6.02 -30.14 2.17
N GLU A 73 -7.22 -29.77 2.61
CA GLU A 73 -8.44 -29.71 1.80
C GLU A 73 -8.50 -28.51 0.85
N THR A 74 -7.62 -27.53 1.04
CA THR A 74 -7.58 -26.30 0.26
C THR A 74 -6.68 -26.47 -0.97
N GLU A 75 -7.20 -26.12 -2.14
CA GLU A 75 -6.42 -25.94 -3.36
C GLU A 75 -6.38 -24.45 -3.75
N ILE A 76 -5.16 -23.95 -4.00
CA ILE A 76 -4.91 -22.56 -4.38
C ILE A 76 -4.13 -22.54 -5.70
N ASP A 77 -4.55 -21.68 -6.62
CA ASP A 77 -3.78 -21.31 -7.81
C ASP A 77 -3.28 -19.86 -7.68
N VAL A 78 -2.13 -19.57 -8.29
CA VAL A 78 -1.46 -18.26 -8.20
C VAL A 78 -1.37 -17.63 -9.58
N GLU A 79 -2.00 -16.46 -9.71
CA GLU A 79 -1.88 -15.58 -10.86
C GLU A 79 -0.88 -14.46 -10.54
N VAL A 80 0.19 -14.32 -11.33
CA VAL A 80 1.21 -13.29 -11.07
C VAL A 80 0.90 -12.04 -11.86
N ILE A 81 0.78 -10.91 -11.17
CA ILE A 81 0.66 -9.58 -11.74
C ILE A 81 2.09 -9.11 -12.07
N PRO A 82 2.48 -9.04 -13.36
CA PRO A 82 3.85 -8.71 -13.75
C PRO A 82 4.19 -7.26 -13.41
N HIS A 83 5.44 -7.02 -13.02
CA HIS A 83 5.98 -5.68 -12.87
C HIS A 83 6.01 -4.97 -14.24
N MET A 84 5.58 -3.72 -14.27
CA MET A 84 5.69 -2.84 -15.43
C MET A 84 6.58 -1.64 -15.11
N ASN A 85 7.58 -1.38 -15.97
CA ASN A 85 8.20 -0.04 -16.01
C ASN A 85 7.64 0.80 -17.17
N ASN A 86 7.89 2.11 -17.11
CA ASN A 86 7.40 3.07 -18.09
C ASN A 86 8.17 3.08 -19.41
N ALA A 87 9.11 2.16 -19.63
CA ALA A 87 9.85 2.10 -20.89
C ALA A 87 8.91 1.70 -22.05
N PRO A 88 8.95 2.36 -23.22
CA PRO A 88 8.10 2.03 -24.35
C PRO A 88 8.63 0.78 -25.09
N THR A 89 8.45 -0.39 -24.49
CA THR A 89 8.88 -1.69 -25.05
C THR A 89 7.67 -2.55 -25.43
N GLU A 90 7.83 -3.44 -26.41
CA GLU A 90 6.75 -4.40 -26.79
C GLU A 90 6.30 -5.24 -25.59
N LYS A 91 7.23 -5.62 -24.71
CA LYS A 91 6.93 -6.34 -23.46
C LYS A 91 5.98 -5.52 -22.58
N ASN A 92 6.28 -4.24 -22.37
CA ASN A 92 5.45 -3.39 -21.52
C ASN A 92 4.09 -3.11 -22.18
N GLU A 93 4.02 -2.86 -23.48
CA GLU A 93 2.73 -2.70 -24.15
C GLU A 93 1.84 -3.96 -24.04
N LYS A 94 2.44 -5.16 -24.06
CA LYS A 94 1.72 -6.41 -23.77
C LYS A 94 1.20 -6.46 -22.33
N ILE A 95 2.04 -6.13 -21.35
CA ILE A 95 1.65 -6.10 -19.93
C ILE A 95 0.52 -5.09 -19.71
N LYS A 96 0.61 -3.88 -20.29
CA LYS A 96 -0.45 -2.84 -20.25
C LYS A 96 -1.78 -3.39 -20.70
N LYS A 97 -1.78 -4.13 -21.81
CA LYS A 97 -2.99 -4.75 -22.35
C LYS A 97 -3.53 -5.82 -21.39
N GLU A 98 -2.68 -6.72 -20.90
CA GLU A 98 -3.07 -7.78 -19.95
C GLU A 98 -3.65 -7.18 -18.64
N MET A 99 -3.06 -6.11 -18.12
CA MET A 99 -3.56 -5.40 -16.94
C MET A 99 -4.91 -4.73 -17.19
N LYS A 100 -5.09 -4.12 -18.35
CA LYS A 100 -6.38 -3.55 -18.75
C LYS A 100 -7.46 -4.63 -18.90
N ASP A 101 -7.11 -5.76 -19.49
CA ASP A 101 -8.03 -6.90 -19.63
C ASP A 101 -8.42 -7.45 -18.24
N MET A 102 -7.47 -7.55 -17.31
CA MET A 102 -7.72 -7.94 -15.92
C MET A 102 -8.62 -6.92 -15.19
N GLN A 103 -8.38 -5.62 -15.36
CA GLN A 103 -9.25 -4.57 -14.81
C GLN A 103 -10.69 -4.70 -15.31
N VAL A 104 -10.90 -4.93 -16.62
CA VAL A 104 -12.23 -5.14 -17.19
C VAL A 104 -12.90 -6.38 -16.58
N GLN A 105 -12.16 -7.47 -16.37
CA GLN A 105 -12.69 -8.65 -15.72
C GLN A 105 -13.10 -8.38 -14.26
N ILE A 106 -12.27 -7.69 -13.48
CA ILE A 106 -12.55 -7.29 -12.09
C ILE A 106 -13.85 -6.47 -12.03
N MET A 107 -13.96 -5.47 -12.91
CA MET A 107 -15.16 -4.62 -13.00
C MET A 107 -16.42 -5.39 -13.43
N ALA A 108 -16.27 -6.49 -14.16
CA ALA A 108 -17.35 -7.40 -14.49
C ALA A 108 -17.67 -8.42 -13.38
N GLY A 109 -17.03 -8.33 -12.21
CA GLY A 109 -17.16 -9.30 -11.12
C GLY A 109 -16.56 -10.68 -11.44
N LYS A 110 -15.68 -10.75 -12.43
CA LYS A 110 -14.82 -11.90 -12.72
C LYS A 110 -13.44 -11.63 -12.15
N GLY A 111 -12.50 -12.55 -12.28
CA GLY A 111 -11.17 -12.32 -11.73
C GLY A 111 -10.67 -13.42 -10.79
N PRO A 112 -9.47 -13.21 -10.24
CA PRO A 112 -9.01 -13.87 -9.03
C PRO A 112 -10.03 -13.67 -7.89
N ASP A 113 -9.96 -14.56 -6.90
CA ASP A 113 -10.77 -14.47 -5.69
C ASP A 113 -10.15 -13.52 -4.67
N VAL A 114 -8.82 -13.55 -4.55
CA VAL A 114 -8.05 -12.72 -3.63
C VAL A 114 -6.99 -11.96 -4.41
N PHE A 115 -6.81 -10.69 -4.07
CA PHE A 115 -5.74 -9.84 -4.59
C PHE A 115 -4.79 -9.52 -3.45
N LEU A 116 -3.51 -9.87 -3.60
CA LEU A 116 -2.41 -9.47 -2.72
C LEU A 116 -1.57 -8.45 -3.48
N LEU A 117 -1.70 -7.19 -3.09
CA LEU A 117 -1.20 -6.04 -3.84
C LEU A 117 -0.21 -5.24 -3.00
N ASP A 118 0.69 -4.56 -3.70
CA ASP A 118 1.72 -3.70 -3.12
C ASP A 118 1.55 -2.25 -3.61
N GLU A 119 2.58 -1.43 -3.45
CA GLU A 119 2.57 -0.02 -3.84
C GLU A 119 2.56 0.25 -5.35
N GLU A 120 2.98 -0.71 -6.18
CA GLU A 120 2.94 -0.54 -7.64
C GLU A 120 1.50 -0.61 -8.17
N ASN A 121 0.67 -1.44 -7.51
CA ASN A 121 -0.77 -1.62 -7.71
C ASN A 121 -1.30 -1.26 -9.12
N VAL A 122 -0.72 -1.87 -10.13
CA VAL A 122 -1.03 -1.57 -11.54
C VAL A 122 -2.46 -1.97 -11.93
N VAL A 123 -3.08 -2.89 -11.20
CA VAL A 123 -4.41 -3.42 -11.49
C VAL A 123 -5.53 -2.59 -10.85
N LEU A 124 -5.28 -1.93 -9.71
CA LEU A 124 -6.26 -1.07 -9.03
C LEU A 124 -5.68 0.31 -8.73
N PRO A 125 -5.28 1.13 -9.74
CA PRO A 125 -4.52 2.35 -9.52
C PRO A 125 -5.10 3.26 -8.44
N ASP A 126 -6.42 3.50 -8.48
CA ASP A 126 -7.18 4.02 -7.33
C ASP A 126 -8.08 2.93 -6.75
N MET A 127 -7.59 2.30 -5.68
CA MET A 127 -8.34 1.26 -4.99
C MET A 127 -9.53 1.81 -4.20
N VAL A 128 -9.43 3.02 -3.62
CA VAL A 128 -10.52 3.61 -2.83
C VAL A 128 -11.70 3.89 -3.75
N LYS A 129 -11.46 4.51 -4.91
CA LYS A 129 -12.49 4.65 -5.96
C LYS A 129 -13.06 3.29 -6.37
N SER A 130 -12.20 2.29 -6.55
CA SER A 130 -12.63 0.94 -6.96
C SER A 130 -13.59 0.28 -5.95
N SER A 131 -13.47 0.59 -4.65
CA SER A 131 -14.38 0.04 -3.63
C SER A 131 -15.85 0.47 -3.81
N TYR A 132 -16.09 1.67 -4.34
CA TYR A 132 -17.45 2.18 -4.63
C TYR A 132 -18.15 1.43 -5.78
N ASN A 133 -17.39 0.69 -6.60
CA ASN A 133 -17.93 -0.04 -7.75
C ASN A 133 -18.53 -1.41 -7.38
N GLY A 134 -18.52 -1.80 -6.09
CA GLY A 134 -19.13 -3.04 -5.60
C GLY A 134 -18.37 -4.31 -6.02
N VAL A 135 -17.11 -4.18 -6.43
CA VAL A 135 -16.27 -5.29 -6.90
C VAL A 135 -15.64 -6.08 -5.75
N PHE A 136 -15.54 -5.49 -4.56
CA PHE A 136 -14.91 -6.10 -3.38
C PHE A 136 -15.92 -6.53 -2.32
N LEU A 137 -15.56 -7.60 -1.62
CA LEU A 137 -16.27 -8.17 -0.49
C LEU A 137 -16.16 -7.23 0.72
N ASP A 138 -17.25 -7.12 1.48
CA ASP A 138 -17.24 -6.51 2.81
C ASP A 138 -16.56 -7.50 3.79
N LEU A 139 -15.38 -7.11 4.28
CA LEU A 139 -14.53 -7.89 5.17
C LEU A 139 -14.83 -7.65 6.66
N ASN A 140 -15.91 -6.94 7.02
CA ASN A 140 -16.23 -6.67 8.42
C ASN A 140 -16.27 -7.96 9.28
N THR A 141 -16.86 -9.05 8.77
CA THR A 141 -16.88 -10.33 9.48
C THR A 141 -15.48 -10.95 9.64
N VAL A 142 -14.58 -10.72 8.67
CA VAL A 142 -13.17 -11.13 8.82
C VAL A 142 -12.53 -10.32 9.94
N ILE A 143 -12.71 -8.99 9.97
CA ILE A 143 -12.18 -8.12 11.02
C ILE A 143 -12.71 -8.51 12.41
N GLU A 144 -14.00 -8.83 12.53
CA GLU A 144 -14.60 -9.33 13.78
C GLU A 144 -13.90 -10.60 14.28
N GLY A 145 -13.55 -11.52 13.37
CA GLY A 145 -12.80 -12.74 13.70
C GLY A 145 -11.34 -12.49 14.12
N LEU A 146 -10.79 -11.30 13.83
CA LEU A 146 -9.43 -10.89 14.15
C LEU A 146 -9.35 -10.00 15.40
N ALA A 147 -10.47 -9.76 16.09
CA ALA A 147 -10.54 -8.79 17.20
C ALA A 147 -9.56 -9.08 18.37
N ASP A 148 -9.21 -10.35 18.59
CA ASP A 148 -8.26 -10.76 19.63
C ASP A 148 -6.80 -10.68 19.18
N MET A 149 -6.52 -10.45 17.88
CA MET A 149 -5.16 -10.27 17.39
C MET A 149 -4.64 -8.87 17.76
N PRO A 150 -3.36 -8.74 18.13
CA PRO A 150 -2.77 -7.46 18.53
C PRO A 150 -2.40 -6.61 17.31
N LEU A 151 -3.37 -6.34 16.43
CA LEU A 151 -3.18 -5.56 15.21
C LEU A 151 -3.12 -4.06 15.52
N ASN A 152 -2.31 -3.33 14.77
CA ASN A 152 -2.29 -1.87 14.77
C ASN A 152 -3.62 -1.34 14.23
N GLN A 153 -4.49 -0.88 15.13
CA GLN A 153 -5.85 -0.46 14.81
C GLN A 153 -5.89 0.80 13.92
N THR A 154 -4.93 1.72 14.08
CA THR A 154 -4.81 2.89 13.22
C THR A 154 -4.59 2.46 11.76
N VAL A 155 -3.68 1.52 11.55
CA VAL A 155 -3.37 1.00 10.21
C VAL A 155 -4.52 0.16 9.67
N LEU A 156 -5.09 -0.74 10.47
CA LEU A 156 -6.20 -1.60 10.06
C LEU A 156 -7.40 -0.79 9.54
N LYS A 157 -7.73 0.31 10.21
CA LYS A 157 -8.82 1.21 9.84
C LYS A 157 -8.65 1.88 8.47
N ALA A 158 -7.43 1.98 7.95
CA ALA A 158 -7.19 2.58 6.63
C ALA A 158 -7.94 1.86 5.49
N GLY A 159 -8.30 0.58 5.68
CA GLY A 159 -9.06 -0.22 4.72
C GLY A 159 -10.58 -0.09 4.80
N GLU A 160 -11.08 0.75 5.70
CA GLU A 160 -12.50 1.08 5.82
C GLU A 160 -12.90 2.18 4.84
N VAL A 161 -13.99 1.95 4.10
CA VAL A 161 -14.67 2.95 3.26
C VAL A 161 -16.16 2.89 3.61
N ASP A 162 -16.76 4.03 3.96
CA ASP A 162 -18.18 4.16 4.35
C ASP A 162 -18.66 3.14 5.41
N GLY A 163 -17.83 2.85 6.42
CA GLY A 163 -18.16 1.91 7.49
C GLY A 163 -18.01 0.43 7.12
N LYS A 164 -17.44 0.11 5.96
CA LYS A 164 -17.15 -1.25 5.52
C LYS A 164 -15.68 -1.46 5.27
N GLN A 165 -15.13 -2.56 5.76
CA GLN A 165 -13.78 -2.96 5.46
C GLN A 165 -13.72 -3.57 4.05
N TYR A 166 -13.03 -2.93 3.10
CA TYR A 166 -12.85 -3.48 1.75
C TYR A 166 -11.42 -3.96 1.49
N PHE A 167 -10.46 -3.36 2.19
CA PHE A 167 -9.05 -3.67 2.05
C PHE A 167 -8.53 -4.15 3.40
N LEU A 168 -7.69 -5.17 3.41
CA LEU A 168 -6.99 -5.62 4.62
C LEU A 168 -5.53 -5.20 4.52
N PRO A 169 -5.08 -4.18 5.27
CA PRO A 169 -3.67 -3.87 5.38
C PRO A 169 -2.88 -5.08 5.86
N LEU A 170 -1.86 -5.46 5.10
CA LEU A 170 -0.93 -6.52 5.48
C LEU A 170 0.41 -5.93 5.95
N GLY A 171 0.76 -4.75 5.46
CA GLY A 171 1.99 -4.04 5.80
C GLY A 171 1.89 -2.55 5.48
N TYR A 172 2.69 -1.76 6.19
CA TYR A 172 2.77 -0.31 5.99
C TYR A 172 4.21 0.18 6.09
N MET A 173 4.42 1.45 5.75
CA MET A 173 5.71 2.12 5.85
C MET A 173 5.59 3.49 6.48
N LEU A 174 6.72 3.99 6.99
CA LEU A 174 6.87 5.32 7.57
C LEU A 174 8.07 6.03 6.93
N PRO A 175 7.87 7.14 6.21
CA PRO A 175 8.95 8.04 5.83
C PRO A 175 9.51 8.76 7.05
N GLY A 176 10.82 8.99 7.07
CA GLY A 176 11.50 9.73 8.14
C GLY A 176 12.92 10.11 7.77
N ILE A 177 13.67 10.59 8.76
CA ILE A 177 15.07 10.94 8.64
C ILE A 177 15.89 10.05 9.58
N ALA A 178 16.84 9.33 9.02
CA ALA A 178 17.88 8.67 9.80
C ALA A 178 18.96 9.70 10.18
N VAL A 179 19.38 9.71 11.43
CA VAL A 179 20.35 10.65 11.99
C VAL A 179 21.13 9.99 13.11
N THR A 180 22.38 10.34 13.35
CA THR A 180 23.13 9.78 14.49
C THR A 180 22.77 10.49 15.79
N GLN A 181 22.84 9.77 16.92
CA GLN A 181 22.66 10.35 18.25
C GLN A 181 23.68 11.46 18.55
N GLU A 182 24.88 11.39 17.97
CA GLU A 182 25.89 12.45 18.06
C GLU A 182 25.41 13.75 17.42
N MET A 183 24.85 13.69 16.21
CA MET A 183 24.30 14.85 15.52
C MET A 183 23.05 15.38 16.23
N LEU A 184 22.24 14.48 16.82
CA LEU A 184 21.00 14.86 17.48
C LEU A 184 21.24 15.51 18.84
N GLY A 185 22.12 14.95 19.67
CA GLY A 185 22.26 15.35 21.07
C GLY A 185 20.94 15.25 21.84
N ASP A 186 20.62 16.27 22.64
CA ASP A 186 19.36 16.38 23.38
C ASP A 186 18.27 17.12 22.58
N TRP A 187 18.54 17.50 21.32
CA TRP A 187 17.59 18.24 20.51
C TRP A 187 16.44 17.35 20.04
N THR A 188 15.24 17.92 20.02
CA THR A 188 14.05 17.26 19.48
C THR A 188 13.35 18.19 18.49
N PRO A 189 12.85 17.66 17.36
CA PRO A 189 12.04 18.43 16.43
C PRO A 189 10.80 19.00 17.13
N SER A 190 10.39 20.22 16.75
CA SER A 190 9.27 20.92 17.39
C SER A 190 8.08 21.13 16.46
N SER A 191 8.31 21.08 15.15
CA SER A 191 7.27 21.29 14.16
C SER A 191 6.46 20.03 13.88
N ASP A 192 5.13 20.17 13.89
CA ASP A 192 4.20 19.15 13.39
C ASP A 192 4.04 19.18 11.85
N GLN A 193 4.60 20.18 11.16
CA GLN A 193 4.47 20.35 9.70
C GLN A 193 5.68 19.74 8.95
N PRO A 194 5.49 18.92 7.90
CA PRO A 194 6.58 18.24 7.19
C PRO A 194 7.68 19.16 6.64
N ASP A 195 7.33 20.27 6.00
CA ASP A 195 8.29 21.19 5.38
C ASP A 195 9.17 21.90 6.41
N LYS A 196 8.57 22.31 7.52
CA LYS A 196 9.26 22.92 8.65
C LYS A 196 10.10 21.89 9.40
N PHE A 197 9.61 20.66 9.57
CA PHE A 197 10.38 19.56 10.15
C PHE A 197 11.65 19.27 9.33
N LEU A 198 11.53 19.17 7.99
CA LEU A 198 12.68 18.97 7.10
C LEU A 198 13.71 20.11 7.26
N LYS A 199 13.25 21.36 7.32
CA LYS A 199 14.08 22.55 7.55
C LYS A 199 14.73 22.56 8.93
N GLU A 200 14.00 22.19 9.99
CA GLU A 200 14.49 22.10 11.36
C GLU A 200 15.64 21.09 11.45
N VAL A 201 15.44 19.86 10.96
CA VAL A 201 16.46 18.81 11.01
C VAL A 201 17.69 19.19 10.18
N SER A 202 17.50 19.73 8.96
CA SER A 202 18.63 20.18 8.13
C SER A 202 19.44 21.30 8.80
N SER A 203 18.76 22.27 9.44
CA SER A 203 19.41 23.38 10.15
C SER A 203 20.16 22.91 11.39
N HIS A 204 19.57 22.00 12.17
CA HIS A 204 20.18 21.46 13.39
C HIS A 204 21.44 20.64 13.08
N THR A 205 21.37 19.79 12.05
CA THR A 205 22.49 18.93 11.64
C THR A 205 23.52 19.63 10.75
N GLY A 206 23.25 20.87 10.32
CA GLY A 206 24.17 21.66 9.51
C GLY A 206 24.25 21.26 8.04
N VAL A 207 23.32 20.43 7.55
CA VAL A 207 23.24 20.02 6.14
C VAL A 207 22.35 20.97 5.34
N LYS A 208 22.62 21.11 4.03
CA LYS A 208 21.79 21.94 3.14
C LYS A 208 20.49 21.25 2.72
N GLY A 209 20.49 19.92 2.74
CA GLY A 209 19.39 19.02 2.41
C GLY A 209 19.90 17.59 2.55
N PHE A 210 19.04 16.62 2.26
CA PHE A 210 19.37 15.20 2.39
C PHE A 210 19.55 14.56 1.01
N PRO A 211 20.59 13.75 0.78
CA PRO A 211 20.87 13.14 -0.53
C PRO A 211 19.69 12.36 -1.12
N ALA A 212 18.90 11.71 -0.26
CA ALA A 212 17.75 10.90 -0.65
C ALA A 212 16.41 11.64 -0.51
N GLU A 213 16.41 12.99 -0.41
CA GLU A 213 15.18 13.82 -0.39
C GLU A 213 14.26 13.53 -1.58
N PHE A 214 14.82 13.11 -2.73
CA PHE A 214 14.03 12.73 -3.91
C PHE A 214 12.99 11.65 -3.61
N TYR A 215 13.26 10.69 -2.70
CA TYR A 215 12.25 9.68 -2.35
C TYR A 215 10.98 10.30 -1.79
N LEU A 216 11.06 11.43 -1.07
CA LEU A 216 9.86 12.11 -0.58
C LEU A 216 8.95 12.55 -1.72
N THR A 217 9.49 12.85 -2.90
CA THR A 217 8.67 13.24 -4.07
C THR A 217 7.76 12.10 -4.54
N GLN A 218 8.14 10.84 -4.28
CA GLN A 218 7.36 9.64 -4.61
C GLN A 218 6.35 9.26 -3.51
N TYR A 219 6.42 9.88 -2.32
CA TYR A 219 5.59 9.51 -1.16
C TYR A 219 4.92 10.72 -0.48
N ILE A 220 4.82 11.84 -1.20
CA ILE A 220 4.53 13.17 -0.64
C ILE A 220 3.11 13.29 -0.08
N ALA A 221 2.11 12.72 -0.73
CA ALA A 221 0.73 12.77 -0.26
C ALA A 221 0.58 12.01 1.05
N GLY A 222 1.28 10.87 1.15
CA GLY A 222 1.27 10.04 2.34
C GLY A 222 2.10 10.56 3.51
N LEU A 223 2.68 11.77 3.42
CA LEU A 223 3.13 12.51 4.60
C LEU A 223 1.93 13.03 5.41
N PHE A 224 0.77 13.21 4.79
CA PHE A 224 -0.40 13.81 5.42
C PHE A 224 -1.49 12.78 5.75
N GLY A 225 -2.17 13.00 6.88
CA GLY A 225 -3.27 12.15 7.35
C GLY A 225 -4.59 12.33 6.59
N THR A 226 -4.68 13.33 5.72
CA THR A 226 -5.89 13.67 4.96
C THR A 226 -5.64 13.50 3.47
N SER A 227 -6.62 12.92 2.76
CA SER A 227 -6.59 12.68 1.32
C SER A 227 -6.75 13.96 0.51
N VAL A 228 -6.15 14.00 -0.68
CA VAL A 228 -6.43 15.06 -1.65
C VAL A 228 -7.78 14.85 -2.34
N PHE A 229 -8.31 13.62 -2.30
CA PHE A 229 -9.62 13.25 -2.81
C PHE A 229 -10.63 13.17 -1.66
N ASP A 230 -11.72 13.92 -1.81
CA ASP A 230 -12.92 13.70 -1.02
C ASP A 230 -13.91 12.94 -1.90
N TYR A 231 -14.06 11.64 -1.65
CA TYR A 231 -14.94 10.77 -2.44
C TYR A 231 -16.42 11.00 -2.15
N GLU A 232 -16.77 11.47 -0.93
CA GLU A 232 -18.14 11.76 -0.54
C GLU A 232 -18.61 13.08 -1.17
N GLU A 233 -17.83 14.15 -0.98
CA GLU A 233 -18.11 15.48 -1.54
C GLU A 233 -17.71 15.60 -3.02
N LYS A 234 -17.02 14.60 -3.55
CA LYS A 234 -16.51 14.56 -4.93
C LYS A 234 -15.64 15.77 -5.26
N THR A 235 -14.73 16.10 -4.34
CA THR A 235 -13.83 17.25 -4.51
C THR A 235 -12.37 16.84 -4.47
N ILE A 236 -11.52 17.67 -5.09
CA ILE A 236 -10.07 17.52 -5.07
C ILE A 236 -9.47 18.76 -4.42
N THR A 237 -8.71 18.57 -3.35
CA THR A 237 -8.12 19.65 -2.58
C THR A 237 -6.64 19.40 -2.32
N PHE A 238 -5.80 20.26 -2.88
CA PHE A 238 -4.39 20.34 -2.52
C PHE A 238 -4.24 21.35 -1.38
N SER A 239 -3.84 20.89 -0.19
CA SER A 239 -3.65 21.75 0.97
C SER A 239 -2.45 22.68 0.80
N LYS A 240 -2.43 23.79 1.55
CA LYS A 240 -1.29 24.71 1.50
C LYS A 240 -0.04 24.04 2.08
N GLU A 241 -0.21 23.16 3.05
CA GLU A 241 0.84 22.39 3.70
C GLU A 241 1.49 21.42 2.69
N LEU A 242 0.70 20.72 1.89
CA LEU A 242 1.19 19.88 0.80
C LEU A 242 1.93 20.71 -0.25
N GLN A 243 1.37 21.85 -0.64
CA GLN A 243 2.04 22.77 -1.58
C GLN A 243 3.40 23.23 -1.03
N ASN A 244 3.50 23.58 0.26
CA ASN A 244 4.75 24.08 0.87
C ASN A 244 5.88 23.04 0.86
N ILE A 245 5.59 21.77 1.20
CA ILE A 245 6.61 20.70 1.13
C ILE A 245 6.97 20.40 -0.33
N THR A 246 6.00 20.42 -1.24
CA THR A 246 6.24 20.21 -2.67
C THR A 246 7.15 21.30 -3.25
N GLU A 247 6.91 22.57 -2.92
CA GLU A 247 7.78 23.70 -3.29
C GLU A 247 9.19 23.53 -2.73
N LEU A 248 9.32 23.17 -1.46
CA LEU A 248 10.61 22.94 -0.82
C LEU A 248 11.42 21.84 -1.54
N LEU A 249 10.79 20.73 -1.91
CA LEU A 249 11.45 19.62 -2.61
C LEU A 249 11.81 20.01 -4.06
N ALA A 250 10.95 20.77 -4.74
CA ALA A 250 11.24 21.26 -6.09
C ALA A 250 12.42 22.24 -6.11
N GLU A 251 12.56 23.07 -5.08
CA GLU A 251 13.71 23.97 -4.91
C GLU A 251 15.03 23.23 -4.62
N ARG A 252 14.96 22.03 -4.02
CA ARG A 252 16.10 21.20 -3.61
C ARG A 252 16.41 20.04 -4.54
N GLN A 253 15.81 20.00 -5.73
CA GLN A 253 15.90 18.89 -6.69
C GLN A 253 17.34 18.64 -7.24
N GLU A 254 18.30 19.53 -6.96
CA GLU A 254 19.69 19.41 -7.43
C GLU A 254 20.58 18.44 -6.61
N LEU A 255 20.06 17.80 -5.56
CA LEU A 255 20.82 16.86 -4.72
C LEU A 255 20.99 15.50 -5.43
N SER A 256 22.23 14.97 -5.47
CA SER A 256 22.57 13.72 -6.18
C SER A 256 22.43 12.49 -5.28
N PHE A 257 21.97 11.37 -5.87
CA PHE A 257 21.91 10.05 -5.23
C PHE A 257 23.29 9.48 -4.87
N ASP A 258 24.35 9.96 -5.52
CA ASP A 258 25.73 9.47 -5.30
C ASP A 258 26.22 9.69 -3.85
N GLU A 259 25.52 10.51 -3.06
CA GLU A 259 25.83 10.83 -1.65
C GLU A 259 24.89 10.12 -0.63
N ALA A 260 24.03 9.18 -1.07
CA ALA A 260 22.95 8.60 -0.25
C ALA A 260 23.36 7.81 1.00
N GLU A 261 24.63 7.46 1.16
CA GLU A 261 25.14 6.78 2.36
C GLU A 261 25.49 7.76 3.52
N GLU A 262 25.45 9.09 3.29
CA GLU A 262 25.78 10.08 4.32
C GLU A 262 24.60 10.36 5.24
N LEU A 263 24.80 10.21 6.56
CA LEU A 263 23.84 10.67 7.56
C LEU A 263 24.04 12.16 7.86
N PRO A 264 22.97 12.91 8.16
CA PRO A 264 21.57 12.47 8.18
C PRO A 264 21.01 12.26 6.76
N ASN A 265 20.01 11.38 6.62
CA ASN A 265 19.35 11.19 5.33
C ASN A 265 17.88 10.80 5.44
N VAL A 266 17.09 11.09 4.40
CA VAL A 266 15.72 10.59 4.26
C VAL A 266 15.76 9.07 4.07
N MET A 267 14.94 8.37 4.86
CA MET A 267 14.80 6.91 4.81
C MET A 267 13.32 6.53 4.95
N ILE A 268 12.97 5.35 4.45
CA ILE A 268 11.62 4.80 4.58
C ILE A 268 11.70 3.51 5.39
N MET A 269 11.11 3.53 6.59
CA MET A 269 10.99 2.35 7.43
C MET A 269 9.90 1.44 6.85
N GLY A 270 10.26 0.18 6.54
CA GLY A 270 9.34 -0.79 5.95
C GLY A 270 9.24 -0.75 4.43
N HIS A 271 10.32 -0.37 3.73
CA HIS A 271 10.35 -0.33 2.26
C HIS A 271 11.53 -1.13 1.68
N SER A 272 11.37 -1.64 0.46
CA SER A 272 12.26 -2.63 -0.17
C SER A 272 13.38 -2.07 -1.04
N VAL A 273 13.26 -0.85 -1.54
CA VAL A 273 14.15 -0.35 -2.60
C VAL A 273 15.50 0.09 -2.01
N GLU A 274 16.40 -0.89 -1.88
CA GLU A 274 17.87 -0.83 -1.97
C GLU A 274 18.68 0.21 -1.17
N SER A 275 18.11 0.90 -0.18
CA SER A 275 18.89 1.59 0.87
C SER A 275 18.14 1.54 2.21
N SER A 276 17.90 0.31 2.70
CA SER A 276 17.04 0.09 3.86
C SER A 276 17.66 0.70 5.13
N LEU A 277 16.83 1.45 5.87
CA LEU A 277 17.12 1.88 7.23
C LEU A 277 17.74 0.75 8.09
N THR A 278 17.27 -0.48 7.87
CA THR A 278 17.79 -1.69 8.54
C THR A 278 19.23 -2.02 8.17
N GLU A 279 19.62 -1.91 6.90
CA GLU A 279 21.00 -2.15 6.48
C GLU A 279 21.94 -1.06 7.00
N LEU A 280 21.50 0.20 6.99
CA LEU A 280 22.23 1.32 7.60
C LEU A 280 22.45 1.08 9.10
N MET A 281 21.39 0.76 9.86
CA MET A 281 21.47 0.48 11.30
C MET A 281 22.33 -0.75 11.59
N LYS A 282 22.24 -1.78 10.75
CA LYS A 282 23.07 -2.98 10.87
C LYS A 282 24.56 -2.66 10.72
N ARG A 283 24.94 -1.86 9.72
CA ARG A 283 26.34 -1.40 9.54
C ARG A 283 26.82 -0.53 10.71
N SER A 284 25.91 0.15 11.40
CA SER A 284 26.26 1.03 12.51
C SER A 284 26.66 0.27 13.78
N PHE A 285 26.22 -1.00 13.94
CA PHE A 285 26.56 -1.85 15.10
C PHE A 285 28.07 -2.09 15.26
N ASP A 286 28.84 -2.15 14.17
CA ASP A 286 30.30 -2.31 14.23
C ASP A 286 31.06 -1.02 14.57
N SER A 287 30.38 0.13 14.57
CA SER A 287 31.00 1.47 14.62
C SER A 287 30.67 2.27 15.88
N ASP A 288 30.03 1.65 16.88
CA ASP A 288 29.45 2.31 18.08
C ASP A 288 28.55 3.53 17.75
N THR A 289 28.10 3.64 16.49
CA THR A 289 27.26 4.74 16.03
C THR A 289 25.80 4.39 16.27
N ASP A 290 25.16 5.13 17.18
CA ASP A 290 23.72 4.98 17.43
C ASP A 290 22.91 5.79 16.40
N VAL A 291 22.31 5.10 15.45
CA VAL A 291 21.42 5.70 14.44
C VAL A 291 20.00 5.76 14.99
N LYS A 292 19.41 6.95 14.98
CA LYS A 292 18.02 7.26 15.31
C LYS A 292 17.20 7.44 14.03
N PHE A 293 15.90 7.20 14.14
CA PHE A 293 14.94 7.45 13.07
C PHE A 293 13.89 8.44 13.55
N LEU A 294 13.74 9.56 12.84
CA LEU A 294 12.77 10.61 13.13
C LEU A 294 11.66 10.54 12.07
N PRO A 295 10.45 10.02 12.38
CA PRO A 295 9.39 9.94 11.39
C PRO A 295 8.88 11.33 11.01
N PHE A 296 8.42 11.50 9.77
CA PHE A 296 7.82 12.77 9.35
C PHE A 296 6.49 13.01 10.11
N PRO A 297 6.29 14.23 10.64
CA PRO A 297 5.03 14.58 11.27
C PRO A 297 3.95 14.82 10.21
N ASN A 298 2.70 14.55 10.53
CA ASN A 298 1.58 14.56 9.55
C ASN A 298 0.83 15.88 9.41
N GLY A 299 1.25 16.94 10.09
CA GLY A 299 0.55 18.22 10.17
C GLY A 299 -0.42 18.36 11.35
N GLU A 300 -0.78 17.25 12.02
CA GLU A 300 -1.87 17.15 13.00
C GLU A 300 -1.43 16.48 14.31
N LYS A 301 -0.17 16.67 14.73
CA LYS A 301 0.42 16.10 15.96
C LYS A 301 0.44 14.56 15.97
N GLY A 302 1.15 13.99 15.02
CA GLY A 302 1.46 12.58 14.94
C GLY A 302 2.16 12.27 13.63
N VAL A 303 2.16 10.99 13.23
CA VAL A 303 2.70 10.57 11.93
C VAL A 303 1.63 9.84 11.12
N ASN A 304 1.76 9.89 9.80
CA ASN A 304 0.89 9.14 8.89
C ASN A 304 1.62 7.87 8.42
N ALA A 305 0.97 6.72 8.61
CA ALA A 305 1.41 5.46 8.02
C ALA A 305 0.88 5.33 6.59
N GLN A 306 1.74 4.86 5.67
CA GLN A 306 1.32 4.56 4.31
C GLN A 306 1.18 3.05 4.17
N VAL A 307 -0.03 2.55 3.93
CA VAL A 307 -0.24 1.13 3.68
C VAL A 307 0.36 0.82 2.31
N ASN A 308 1.41 0.00 2.27
CA ASN A 308 2.14 -0.35 1.06
C ASN A 308 1.96 -1.81 0.65
N VAL A 309 1.38 -2.66 1.52
CA VAL A 309 0.99 -4.03 1.16
C VAL A 309 -0.37 -4.36 1.77
N PHE A 310 -1.28 -4.91 0.97
CA PHE A 310 -2.67 -5.14 1.39
C PHE A 310 -3.34 -6.26 0.59
N ALA A 311 -4.50 -6.68 1.08
CA ALA A 311 -5.36 -7.63 0.40
C ALA A 311 -6.76 -7.07 0.11
N ALA A 312 -7.38 -7.58 -0.95
CA ALA A 312 -8.80 -7.42 -1.24
C ALA A 312 -9.39 -8.77 -1.67
N VAL A 313 -10.70 -8.97 -1.47
CA VAL A 313 -11.41 -10.18 -1.89
C VAL A 313 -12.53 -9.78 -2.83
N ARG A 314 -12.70 -10.52 -3.93
CA ARG A 314 -13.78 -10.27 -4.90
C ARG A 314 -15.15 -10.53 -4.27
N ALA A 315 -16.11 -9.62 -4.48
CA ALA A 315 -17.42 -9.62 -3.81
C ALA A 315 -18.24 -10.91 -4.02
N ASN A 316 -18.16 -11.50 -5.21
CA ASN A 316 -18.89 -12.71 -5.61
C ASN A 316 -17.99 -13.94 -5.71
N SER A 317 -16.94 -14.02 -4.89
CA SER A 317 -16.13 -15.23 -4.78
C SER A 317 -16.88 -16.34 -4.04
N ASP A 318 -16.90 -17.55 -4.62
CA ASP A 318 -17.39 -18.76 -3.94
C ASP A 318 -16.45 -19.21 -2.81
N TYR A 319 -15.26 -18.60 -2.71
CA TYR A 319 -14.21 -18.89 -1.73
C TYR A 319 -14.14 -17.85 -0.60
N ALA A 320 -15.13 -16.96 -0.44
CA ALA A 320 -15.11 -15.87 0.53
C ALA A 320 -14.72 -16.28 1.97
N SER A 321 -15.26 -17.40 2.47
CA SER A 321 -14.91 -17.91 3.82
C SER A 321 -13.46 -18.36 3.89
N GLN A 322 -13.00 -19.13 2.90
CA GLN A 322 -11.63 -19.63 2.83
C GLN A 322 -10.62 -18.48 2.64
N ALA A 323 -11.00 -17.45 1.87
CA ALA A 323 -10.22 -16.23 1.72
C ALA A 323 -10.08 -15.51 3.07
N GLY A 324 -11.17 -15.34 3.83
CA GLY A 324 -11.12 -14.76 5.18
C GLY A 324 -10.17 -15.49 6.12
N ASP A 325 -10.24 -16.81 6.17
CA ASP A 325 -9.33 -17.65 6.97
C ASP A 325 -7.87 -17.48 6.55
N PHE A 326 -7.59 -17.49 5.24
CA PHE A 326 -6.27 -17.25 4.68
C PHE A 326 -5.73 -15.86 5.02
N LEU A 327 -6.56 -14.83 4.94
CA LEU A 327 -6.18 -13.47 5.30
C LEU A 327 -5.83 -13.33 6.80
N GLY A 328 -6.59 -14.01 7.67
CA GLY A 328 -6.25 -14.11 9.09
C GLY A 328 -4.91 -14.81 9.33
N PHE A 329 -4.62 -15.87 8.57
CA PHE A 329 -3.32 -16.53 8.61
C PHE A 329 -2.18 -15.59 8.20
N LEU A 330 -2.35 -14.74 7.18
CA LEU A 330 -1.33 -13.77 6.76
C LEU A 330 -1.00 -12.71 7.82
N LEU A 331 -1.93 -12.40 8.73
CA LEU A 331 -1.73 -11.46 9.84
C LEU A 331 -1.17 -12.11 11.10
N SER A 332 -1.06 -13.44 11.14
CA SER A 332 -0.57 -14.17 12.30
C SER A 332 0.90 -13.87 12.61
N ASP A 333 1.30 -14.08 13.88
CA ASP A 333 2.69 -14.05 14.33
C ASP A 333 3.58 -14.99 13.50
N GLU A 334 2.99 -16.06 12.96
CA GLU A 334 3.69 -17.06 12.17
C GLU A 334 4.10 -16.55 10.78
N VAL A 335 3.31 -15.65 10.19
CA VAL A 335 3.62 -15.06 8.88
C VAL A 335 4.36 -13.74 9.04
N GLN A 336 3.91 -12.86 9.94
CA GLN A 336 4.51 -11.54 10.09
C GLN A 336 5.73 -11.51 11.03
N GLY A 337 5.83 -12.45 11.98
CA GLY A 337 6.70 -12.37 13.15
C GLY A 337 8.14 -12.85 12.96
N ASN A 338 8.48 -14.09 13.35
CA ASN A 338 9.87 -14.63 13.29
C ASN A 338 9.96 -15.91 12.43
N THR A 339 9.02 -16.83 12.61
CA THR A 339 9.02 -18.14 11.92
C THR A 339 8.68 -18.04 10.43
N GLY A 340 8.11 -16.92 10.00
CA GLY A 340 7.90 -16.56 8.61
C GLY A 340 9.17 -16.08 7.90
N TRP A 341 10.34 -16.06 8.56
CA TRP A 341 11.52 -15.36 8.06
C TRP A 341 12.83 -16.10 8.17
N GLU A 342 12.99 -16.91 9.21
CA GLU A 342 14.26 -17.60 9.51
C GLU A 342 14.82 -18.38 8.30
N ASN A 343 13.96 -18.89 7.42
CA ASN A 343 14.33 -19.63 6.21
C ASN A 343 14.36 -18.82 4.90
N PHE A 344 14.13 -17.49 4.93
CA PHE A 344 13.82 -16.68 3.75
C PHE A 344 15.03 -15.93 3.17
N GLY A 345 16.15 -15.88 3.89
CA GLY A 345 17.33 -15.12 3.44
C GLY A 345 17.05 -13.62 3.30
N ASN A 346 17.97 -12.87 2.68
CA ASN A 346 17.82 -11.41 2.52
C ASN A 346 16.87 -11.02 1.37
N GLY A 347 16.80 -11.80 0.29
CA GLY A 347 16.08 -11.42 -0.93
C GLY A 347 14.58 -11.75 -0.98
N LYS A 348 14.02 -12.40 0.06
CA LYS A 348 12.65 -12.94 0.05
C LYS A 348 11.78 -12.44 1.21
N ARG A 349 12.12 -11.27 1.76
CA ARG A 349 11.46 -10.72 2.93
C ARG A 349 10.20 -9.91 2.53
N PHE A 350 9.17 -9.93 3.35
CA PHE A 350 8.06 -8.98 3.39
C PHE A 350 8.68 -7.63 3.72
N THR A 351 8.54 -6.72 2.79
CA THR A 351 9.18 -5.41 2.83
C THR A 351 8.18 -4.38 3.27
N ALA A 352 7.73 -4.53 4.51
CA ALA A 352 6.76 -3.66 5.16
C ALA A 352 6.85 -3.82 6.68
N ILE A 353 6.47 -2.79 7.41
CA ILE A 353 6.24 -2.89 8.85
C ILE A 353 5.04 -3.83 9.09
N PRO A 354 5.17 -4.86 9.94
CA PRO A 354 4.06 -5.71 10.34
C PRO A 354 2.87 -4.94 10.90
N VAL A 355 1.65 -5.28 10.46
CA VAL A 355 0.41 -4.76 11.03
C VAL A 355 0.14 -5.37 12.40
N ASN A 356 0.55 -6.62 12.63
CA ASN A 356 0.51 -7.27 13.91
C ASN A 356 1.63 -6.73 14.82
N ASN A 357 1.27 -6.05 15.92
CA ASN A 357 2.23 -5.43 16.82
C ASN A 357 3.18 -6.44 17.48
N ASN A 358 2.72 -7.68 17.74
CA ASN A 358 3.58 -8.72 18.30
C ASN A 358 4.68 -9.15 17.32
N ALA A 359 4.47 -8.93 16.02
CA ALA A 359 5.39 -9.33 14.97
C ALA A 359 6.49 -8.29 14.69
N VAL A 360 6.31 -7.02 15.06
CA VAL A 360 7.27 -5.95 14.73
C VAL A 360 8.65 -6.19 15.33
N ILE A 361 8.75 -6.42 16.64
CA ILE A 361 10.05 -6.64 17.32
C ILE A 361 10.75 -7.90 16.76
N PRO A 362 10.09 -9.07 16.67
CA PRO A 362 10.73 -10.26 16.11
C PRO A 362 11.19 -10.09 14.66
N ALA A 363 10.39 -9.44 13.80
CA ALA A 363 10.74 -9.20 12.41
C ALA A 363 11.98 -8.30 12.29
N TYR A 364 11.98 -7.15 12.96
CA TYR A 364 13.11 -6.23 12.92
C TYR A 364 14.37 -6.80 13.58
N LYS A 365 14.23 -7.55 14.68
CA LYS A 365 15.35 -8.27 15.28
C LYS A 365 15.98 -9.22 14.27
N TYR A 366 15.17 -10.02 13.58
CA TYR A 366 15.66 -10.92 12.54
C TYR A 366 16.35 -10.15 11.40
N TRP A 367 15.74 -9.07 10.91
CA TRP A 367 16.30 -8.29 9.81
C TRP A 367 17.64 -7.62 10.15
N LEU A 368 17.75 -7.06 11.35
CA LEU A 368 18.94 -6.35 11.83
C LEU A 368 20.08 -7.30 12.21
N SER A 369 19.76 -8.51 12.68
CA SER A 369 20.77 -9.50 13.09
C SER A 369 21.13 -10.52 12.01
N PHE A 370 20.41 -10.55 10.88
CA PHE A 370 20.67 -11.54 9.85
C PHE A 370 22.08 -11.39 9.25
N GLY A 371 22.86 -12.46 9.36
CA GLY A 371 24.26 -12.49 8.94
C GLY A 371 25.20 -11.74 9.88
N MET A 372 24.74 -11.33 11.07
CA MET A 372 25.50 -10.66 12.14
C MET A 372 25.04 -11.23 13.50
N GLU A 373 25.26 -12.53 13.70
CA GLU A 373 24.78 -13.26 14.89
C GLU A 373 25.39 -12.74 16.20
N GLU A 374 26.54 -12.06 16.12
CA GLU A 374 27.20 -11.39 17.22
C GLU A 374 26.44 -10.16 17.75
N HIS A 375 25.58 -9.53 16.94
CA HIS A 375 24.88 -8.27 17.26
C HIS A 375 23.40 -8.47 17.65
N GLN A 376 23.06 -9.63 18.19
CA GLN A 376 21.68 -9.98 18.56
C GLN A 376 21.09 -9.07 19.65
N GLU A 377 21.92 -8.57 20.57
CA GLU A 377 21.47 -7.68 21.65
C GLU A 377 21.17 -6.28 21.11
N GLU A 378 22.07 -5.74 20.30
CA GLU A 378 21.96 -4.46 19.59
C GLU A 378 20.74 -4.46 18.67
N ALA A 379 20.57 -5.53 17.88
CA ALA A 379 19.41 -5.73 17.02
C ALA A 379 18.09 -5.77 17.81
N THR A 380 18.08 -6.40 19.00
CA THR A 380 16.89 -6.44 19.86
C THR A 380 16.54 -5.05 20.38
N LYS A 381 17.51 -4.32 20.94
CA LYS A 381 17.32 -2.94 21.44
C LYS A 381 16.82 -2.01 20.33
N LYS A 382 17.41 -2.12 19.14
CA LYS A 382 17.02 -1.29 17.99
C LYS A 382 15.63 -1.65 17.47
N ALA A 383 15.26 -2.94 17.47
CA ALA A 383 13.91 -3.37 17.13
C ALA A 383 12.86 -2.83 18.11
N GLU A 384 13.17 -2.79 19.42
CA GLU A 384 12.31 -2.17 20.44
C GLU A 384 12.14 -0.67 20.21
N GLU A 385 13.22 0.05 19.88
CA GLU A 385 13.19 1.48 19.53
C GLU A 385 12.29 1.73 18.31
N LEU A 386 12.49 0.96 17.24
CA LEU A 386 11.68 1.03 16.02
C LEU A 386 10.20 0.72 16.29
N PHE A 387 9.91 -0.24 17.17
CA PHE A 387 8.53 -0.52 17.59
C PHE A 387 7.88 0.67 18.30
N GLN A 388 8.60 1.41 19.15
CA GLN A 388 8.06 2.64 19.74
C GLN A 388 7.74 3.71 18.69
N ILE A 389 8.51 3.77 17.61
CA ILE A 389 8.24 4.69 16.50
C ILE A 389 6.93 4.31 15.79
N THR A 390 6.67 3.02 15.61
CA THR A 390 5.43 2.59 14.93
C THR A 390 4.18 2.93 15.73
N GLN A 391 4.29 3.06 17.05
CA GLN A 391 3.20 3.50 17.92
C GLN A 391 2.88 5.00 17.81
N GLN A 392 3.70 5.79 17.10
CA GLN A 392 3.46 7.22 16.88
C GLN A 392 2.45 7.47 15.74
N ALA A 393 2.08 6.44 14.98
CA ALA A 393 1.12 6.55 13.89
C ALA A 393 -0.28 6.91 14.43
N THR A 394 -0.75 8.10 14.05
CA THR A 394 -2.08 8.61 14.44
C THR A 394 -3.09 8.51 13.30
N THR A 395 -2.59 8.45 12.06
CA THR A 395 -3.37 8.27 10.84
C THR A 395 -2.70 7.21 9.98
N ALA A 396 -3.47 6.55 9.12
CA ALA A 396 -2.94 5.64 8.11
C ALA A 396 -3.81 5.70 6.86
N ARG A 397 -3.19 5.63 5.68
CA ARG A 397 -3.91 5.73 4.39
C ARG A 397 -3.25 4.92 3.28
N PHE A 398 -4.05 4.58 2.28
CA PHE A 398 -3.57 4.23 0.95
C PHE A 398 -3.29 5.51 0.16
N CYS A 399 -2.04 5.68 -0.27
CA CYS A 399 -1.56 6.95 -0.84
C CYS A 399 -1.00 6.81 -2.27
N GLN A 400 -0.93 5.58 -2.80
CA GLN A 400 -0.25 5.23 -4.05
C GLN A 400 -0.69 6.10 -5.22
N TYR A 401 -2.01 6.22 -5.43
CA TYR A 401 -2.56 6.99 -6.54
C TYR A 401 -2.21 8.47 -6.44
N GLU A 402 -2.41 9.07 -5.27
CA GLU A 402 -2.12 10.48 -5.00
C GLU A 402 -0.62 10.78 -5.18
N ASN A 403 0.22 9.90 -4.65
CA ASN A 403 1.66 9.96 -4.77
C ASN A 403 2.09 9.96 -6.24
N SER A 404 1.58 9.03 -7.05
CA SER A 404 1.88 8.97 -8.49
C SER A 404 1.41 10.23 -9.22
N LEU A 405 0.17 10.68 -8.99
CA LEU A 405 -0.38 11.85 -9.66
C LEU A 405 0.44 13.12 -9.39
N ILE A 406 0.79 13.36 -8.12
CA ILE A 406 1.57 14.55 -7.73
C ILE A 406 3.00 14.43 -8.24
N PHE A 407 3.60 13.24 -8.14
CA PHE A 407 4.94 12.98 -8.66
C PHE A 407 5.02 13.29 -10.16
N ASP A 408 4.07 12.76 -10.94
CA ASP A 408 4.05 12.93 -12.38
C ASP A 408 3.77 14.39 -12.79
N ALA A 409 2.79 15.02 -12.16
CA ALA A 409 2.38 16.39 -12.50
C ALA A 409 3.42 17.44 -12.11
N VAL A 410 4.15 17.23 -11.01
CA VAL A 410 5.08 18.24 -10.48
C VAL A 410 6.53 17.97 -10.86
N PHE A 411 7.00 16.73 -10.70
CA PHE A 411 8.42 16.37 -10.72
C PHE A 411 8.86 15.65 -12.00
N MET A 412 7.95 14.99 -12.73
CA MET A 412 8.26 14.33 -14.01
C MET A 412 7.96 15.18 -15.26
N THR A 413 7.67 16.46 -15.06
CA THR A 413 7.36 17.40 -16.15
C THR A 413 8.55 18.32 -16.47
N SER A 414 8.67 18.70 -17.75
CA SER A 414 9.59 19.77 -18.18
C SER A 414 9.02 21.19 -18.00
N ASP A 415 7.76 21.31 -17.55
CA ASP A 415 7.13 22.59 -17.25
C ASP A 415 7.84 23.29 -16.09
N LYS A 416 8.18 24.56 -16.30
CA LYS A 416 8.87 25.44 -15.34
C LYS A 416 7.90 26.34 -14.56
N SER A 417 6.59 26.12 -14.69
CA SER A 417 5.59 26.79 -13.89
C SER A 417 5.79 26.52 -12.39
N SER A 418 5.29 27.42 -11.56
CA SER A 418 5.25 27.25 -10.10
C SER A 418 4.48 26.00 -9.72
N VAL A 419 4.83 25.39 -8.58
CA VAL A 419 4.10 24.23 -8.02
C VAL A 419 2.61 24.49 -7.90
N GLU A 420 2.19 25.67 -7.41
CA GLU A 420 0.77 26.08 -7.36
C GLU A 420 0.05 25.85 -8.68
N LYS A 421 0.58 26.44 -9.75
CA LYS A 421 0.03 26.32 -11.10
C LYS A 421 0.03 24.87 -11.61
N LYS A 422 1.02 24.05 -11.28
CA LYS A 422 1.04 22.63 -11.66
C LYS A 422 -0.06 21.84 -10.94
N LEU A 423 -0.25 22.10 -9.65
CA LEU A 423 -1.33 21.47 -8.87
C LEU A 423 -2.71 21.95 -9.34
N ASP A 424 -2.87 23.23 -9.69
CA ASP A 424 -4.11 23.74 -10.29
C ASP A 424 -4.40 23.08 -11.65
N ASN A 425 -3.38 22.94 -12.51
CA ASN A 425 -3.53 22.24 -13.78
C ASN A 425 -3.92 20.77 -13.56
N LEU A 426 -3.30 20.07 -12.60
CA LEU A 426 -3.65 18.70 -12.24
C LEU A 426 -5.10 18.61 -11.76
N LYS A 427 -5.55 19.57 -10.93
CA LYS A 427 -6.95 19.66 -10.51
C LYS A 427 -7.91 19.84 -11.69
N ASP A 428 -7.54 20.68 -12.66
CA ASP A 428 -8.32 20.91 -13.87
C ASP A 428 -8.34 19.69 -14.80
N GLU A 429 -7.26 18.92 -14.87
CA GLU A 429 -7.18 17.64 -15.59
C GLU A 429 -8.11 16.60 -14.95
N LEU A 430 -8.17 16.57 -13.62
CA LEU A 430 -9.02 15.67 -12.83
C LEU A 430 -10.45 16.18 -12.63
N ARG A 431 -10.89 17.24 -13.33
CA ARG A 431 -12.22 17.86 -13.11
C ARG A 431 -13.41 16.92 -13.34
N PHE A 432 -13.24 15.87 -14.13
CA PHE A 432 -14.26 14.84 -14.41
C PHE A 432 -13.97 13.53 -13.67
N TYR A 433 -13.00 13.52 -12.75
CA TYR A 433 -12.55 12.32 -12.08
C TYR A 433 -13.66 11.53 -11.39
N PHE A 434 -14.63 12.22 -10.79
CA PHE A 434 -15.77 11.59 -10.09
C PHE A 434 -17.01 11.38 -10.98
N ASP A 435 -16.95 11.78 -12.25
CA ASP A 435 -18.01 11.58 -13.25
C ASP A 435 -17.81 10.29 -14.07
N GLU A 436 -16.57 9.78 -14.09
CA GLU A 436 -16.16 8.47 -14.65
C GLU A 436 -16.22 7.38 -13.59
#